data_AF-A0A0F0HX84-F1
#
_entry.id   AF-A0A0F0HX84-F1
#
_cell.length_a   1.000
_cell.length_b   1.000
_cell.length_c   1.000
_cell.angle_alpha   90.00
_cell.angle_beta   90.00
_cell.angle_gamma   90.00
#
_symmetry.space_group_name_H-M   'P 1'
#
loop_
_entity.id
_entity.type
_entity.pdbx_description
1 polymer ?
#
loop_
_entity_poly.entity_id
_entity_poly.type
_entity_poly.pdbx_seq_one_letter_code
_entity_poly.pdbx_strand_id
1 'polypeptide(L)'
;MAEGLVPHGAMRSQMFGMPCLKDAGGKAFAGLHQGELVCRLGRDTSAHAEALHLPGAHLFDPAGGRPMRDWVCIPLASAGHWENFAEAALGAPR
;
A
#
# COMPACT_ATOMS: atom_id res chain seq x y z
N MET A 1 -6.37 17.39 9.15
CA MET A 1 -6.42 16.28 10.13
C MET A 1 -5.63 15.10 9.54
N ALA A 2 -4.32 15.03 9.77
CA ALA A 2 -3.42 14.01 9.19
C ALA A 2 -2.32 13.60 10.19
N GLU A 3 -2.67 13.52 11.48
CA GLU A 3 -1.71 13.41 12.60
C GLU A 3 -1.78 12.08 13.37
N GLY A 4 -2.42 11.03 12.83
CA GLY A 4 -2.73 9.83 13.61
C GLY A 4 -1.92 8.54 13.38
N LEU A 5 -1.08 8.42 12.36
CA LEU A 5 -0.57 7.11 11.91
C LEU A 5 0.97 6.96 11.92
N VAL A 6 1.64 7.34 13.01
CA VAL A 6 3.06 6.96 13.21
C VAL A 6 3.29 6.47 14.64
N PRO A 7 3.23 5.14 14.89
CA PRO A 7 4.03 4.58 15.98
C PRO A 7 4.72 3.23 15.70
N HIS A 8 5.06 2.88 14.45
CA HIS A 8 5.76 1.61 14.15
C HIS A 8 7.09 1.73 13.38
N GLY A 9 7.80 2.85 13.48
CA GLY A 9 9.09 3.02 12.80
C GLY A 9 8.99 3.23 11.28
N ALA A 10 7.78 3.50 10.79
CA ALA A 10 7.55 3.85 9.40
C ALA A 10 7.99 5.30 9.11
N MET A 11 8.96 5.49 8.22
CA MET A 11 9.36 6.83 7.77
C MET A 11 8.50 7.32 6.62
N ARG A 12 7.89 8.50 6.78
CA ARG A 12 7.21 9.22 5.69
C ARG A 12 8.28 9.66 4.68
N SER A 13 8.14 9.22 3.44
CA SER A 13 9.04 9.56 2.33
C SER A 13 8.23 9.83 1.07
N GLN A 14 8.91 10.13 -0.04
CA GLN A 14 8.26 10.25 -1.34
C GLN A 14 8.81 9.19 -2.28
N MET A 15 7.92 8.51 -3.00
CA MET A 15 8.27 7.57 -4.08
C MET A 15 7.46 7.98 -5.31
N PHE A 16 8.13 8.25 -6.43
CA PHE A 16 7.50 8.73 -7.67
C PHE A 16 6.59 9.97 -7.48
N GLY A 17 7.01 10.91 -6.62
CA GLY A 17 6.24 12.13 -6.33
C GLY A 17 5.08 11.94 -5.36
N MET A 18 4.95 10.76 -4.74
CA MET A 18 3.84 10.45 -3.84
C MET A 18 4.28 10.11 -2.43
N PRO A 19 3.48 10.51 -1.41
CA PRO A 19 3.76 10.18 -0.03
C PRO A 19 3.71 8.66 0.17
N CYS A 20 4.82 8.11 0.68
CA CYS A 20 4.96 6.70 0.97
C CYS A 20 5.50 6.47 2.39
N LEU A 21 5.25 5.28 2.91
CA LEU A 21 5.76 4.76 4.17
C LEU A 21 6.85 3.75 3.86
N LYS A 22 8.00 3.94 4.51
CA LYS A 22 9.14 3.03 4.45
C LYS A 22 9.29 2.28 5.75
N ASP A 23 9.62 1.00 5.69
CA ASP A 23 9.95 0.21 6.86
C ASP A 23 11.28 0.67 7.49
N ALA A 24 11.65 0.08 8.62
CA ALA A 24 12.92 0.40 9.31
C ALA A 24 14.17 0.14 8.43
N GLY A 25 14.08 -0.76 7.45
CA GLY A 25 15.10 -1.00 6.42
C GLY A 25 15.09 -0.02 5.24
N GLY A 26 14.23 1.00 5.26
CA GLY A 26 14.16 2.06 4.26
C GLY A 26 13.45 1.69 2.96
N LYS A 27 12.73 0.56 2.91
CA LYS A 27 11.97 0.12 1.73
C LYS A 27 10.51 0.52 1.86
N ALA A 28 9.93 1.01 0.76
CA ALA A 28 8.52 1.36 0.75
C ALA A 28 7.66 0.10 0.84
N PHE A 29 6.66 0.14 1.72
CA PHE A 29 5.67 -0.93 1.87
C PHE A 29 4.24 -0.42 1.71
N ALA A 30 4.01 0.87 1.95
CA ALA A 30 2.71 1.52 1.77
C ALA A 30 2.87 2.94 1.22
N GLY A 31 1.81 3.54 0.70
CA GLY A 31 1.77 4.91 0.25
C GLY A 31 0.37 5.34 -0.17
N LEU A 32 0.21 6.59 -0.55
CA LEU A 32 -1.08 7.14 -1.00
C LEU A 32 -0.95 7.65 -2.43
N HIS A 33 -1.71 7.06 -3.35
CA HIS A 33 -1.79 7.46 -4.76
C HIS A 33 -3.21 7.90 -5.07
N GLN A 34 -3.42 9.15 -5.49
CA GLN A 34 -4.74 9.66 -5.93
C GLN A 34 -5.89 9.45 -4.91
N GLY A 35 -5.57 9.38 -3.60
CA GLY A 35 -6.56 9.12 -2.54
C GLY A 35 -6.82 7.63 -2.28
N GLU A 36 -6.02 6.75 -2.85
CA GLU A 36 -6.05 5.30 -2.66
C GLU A 36 -4.82 4.83 -1.90
N LEU A 37 -5.00 3.87 -1.00
CA LEU A 37 -3.89 3.25 -0.29
C LEU A 37 -3.18 2.28 -1.22
N VAL A 38 -1.90 2.51 -1.45
CA VAL A 38 -1.04 1.65 -2.25
C VAL A 38 -0.18 0.83 -1.31
N CYS A 39 -0.39 -0.48 -1.25
CA CYS A 39 0.32 -1.38 -0.33
C CYS A 39 0.99 -2.54 -1.06
N ARG A 40 2.20 -2.88 -0.64
CA ARG A 40 2.97 -4.03 -1.14
C ARG A 40 2.58 -5.29 -0.36
N LEU A 41 1.57 -5.99 -0.85
CA LEU A 41 1.07 -7.20 -0.19
C LEU A 41 1.84 -8.46 -0.60
N GLY A 42 2.69 -8.35 -1.61
CA GLY A 42 3.43 -9.47 -2.18
C GLY A 42 2.52 -10.32 -3.07
N ARG A 43 3.00 -10.63 -4.26
CA ARG A 43 2.26 -11.47 -5.20
C ARG A 43 1.96 -12.83 -4.56
N ASP A 44 0.79 -13.39 -4.87
CA ASP A 44 0.35 -14.72 -4.44
C ASP A 44 0.15 -14.89 -2.91
N THR A 45 0.10 -13.80 -2.15
CA THR A 45 -0.33 -13.83 -0.74
C THR A 45 -1.85 -13.76 -0.62
N SER A 46 -2.40 -14.28 0.48
CA SER A 46 -3.84 -14.17 0.76
C SER A 46 -4.29 -12.71 0.83
N ALA A 47 -3.52 -11.85 1.49
CA ALA A 47 -3.83 -10.43 1.60
C ALA A 47 -3.88 -9.74 0.23
N HIS A 48 -2.97 -10.09 -0.70
CA HIS A 48 -3.00 -9.57 -2.07
C HIS A 48 -4.28 -9.99 -2.81
N ALA A 49 -4.67 -11.25 -2.70
CA ALA A 49 -5.91 -11.74 -3.31
C ALA A 49 -7.16 -11.07 -2.69
N GLU A 50 -7.20 -10.92 -1.37
CA GLU A 50 -8.28 -10.25 -0.65
C GLU A 50 -8.38 -8.77 -1.03
N ALA A 51 -7.26 -8.06 -1.13
CA ALA A 51 -7.25 -6.66 -1.55
C ALA A 51 -7.78 -6.50 -2.97
N LEU A 52 -7.39 -7.36 -3.92
CA LEU A 52 -7.88 -7.32 -5.29
C LEU A 52 -9.35 -7.73 -5.43
N HIS A 53 -9.92 -8.43 -4.45
CA HIS A 53 -11.36 -8.72 -4.42
C HIS A 53 -12.21 -7.52 -3.98
N LEU A 54 -11.60 -6.45 -3.44
CA LEU A 54 -12.35 -5.27 -3.06
C LEU A 54 -12.85 -4.52 -4.29
N PRO A 55 -14.08 -4.00 -4.25
CA PRO A 55 -14.64 -3.24 -5.36
C PRO A 55 -13.81 -1.96 -5.61
N GLY A 56 -13.27 -1.84 -6.82
CA GLY A 56 -12.43 -0.72 -7.25
C GLY A 56 -10.93 -0.89 -6.97
N ALA A 57 -10.53 -1.95 -6.26
CA ALA A 57 -9.12 -2.24 -6.08
C ALA A 57 -8.48 -2.72 -7.38
N HIS A 58 -7.22 -2.34 -7.59
CA HIS A 58 -6.48 -2.64 -8.81
C HIS A 58 -4.97 -2.71 -8.54
N LEU A 59 -4.19 -3.25 -9.48
CA LEU A 59 -2.75 -3.28 -9.36
C LEU A 59 -2.16 -1.88 -9.55
N PHE A 60 -1.16 -1.54 -8.74
CA PHE A 60 -0.50 -0.24 -8.84
C PHE A 60 0.30 -0.10 -10.13
N ASP A 61 -0.04 0.89 -10.96
CA ASP A 61 0.64 1.17 -12.23
C ASP A 61 1.05 2.66 -12.32
N PRO A 62 2.16 3.07 -11.67
CA PRO A 62 2.58 4.47 -11.63
C PRO A 62 3.05 5.01 -12.99
N ALA A 63 3.46 4.12 -13.91
CA ALA A 63 4.03 4.47 -15.20
C ALA A 63 3.06 4.27 -16.38
N GLY A 64 1.82 3.81 -16.14
CA GLY A 64 0.80 3.67 -17.18
C GLY A 64 1.09 2.59 -18.23
N GLY A 65 1.81 1.53 -17.86
CA GLY A 65 2.24 0.51 -18.82
C GLY A 65 2.85 -0.76 -18.24
N ARG A 66 3.14 -0.80 -16.93
CA ARG A 66 3.63 -2.02 -16.28
C ARG A 66 3.18 -2.06 -14.82
N PRO A 67 1.99 -2.61 -14.54
CA PRO A 67 1.50 -2.75 -13.18
C PRO A 67 2.48 -3.57 -12.32
N MET A 68 2.76 -3.06 -11.13
CA MET A 68 3.55 -3.72 -10.12
C MET A 68 2.67 -4.80 -9.46
N ARG A 69 2.90 -6.06 -9.82
CA ARG A 69 2.04 -7.21 -9.43
C ARG A 69 2.06 -7.53 -7.93
N ASP A 70 2.99 -6.96 -7.18
CA ASP A 70 3.08 -7.10 -5.72
C ASP A 70 2.33 -5.99 -4.97
N TRP A 71 1.86 -4.97 -5.70
CA TRP A 71 1.31 -3.75 -5.15
C TRP A 71 -0.15 -3.59 -5.58
N VAL A 72 -1.00 -3.33 -4.60
CA VAL A 72 -2.44 -3.14 -4.80
C VAL A 72 -2.82 -1.73 -4.35
N CYS A 73 -3.61 -1.07 -5.18
CA CYS A 73 -4.31 0.17 -4.87
C CYS A 73 -5.68 -0.17 -4.29
N ILE A 74 -5.94 0.29 -3.08
CA ILE A 74 -7.16 0.05 -2.33
C ILE A 74 -7.92 1.39 -2.24
N PRO A 75 -9.14 1.48 -2.78
CA PRO A 75 -9.88 2.72 -2.82
C PRO A 75 -10.32 3.16 -1.42
N LEU A 76 -10.60 4.46 -1.27
CA LEU A 76 -11.11 5.04 -0.03
C LEU A 76 -12.45 4.43 0.41
N ALA A 77 -13.24 3.91 -0.53
CA ALA A 77 -14.46 3.17 -0.22
C ALA A 77 -14.21 1.95 0.70
N SER A 78 -12.99 1.40 0.67
CA SER A 78 -12.54 0.30 1.53
C SER A 78 -11.58 0.77 2.63
N ALA A 79 -11.63 2.06 3.01
CA ALA A 79 -10.78 2.64 4.06
C ALA A 79 -10.85 1.89 5.40
N GLY A 80 -11.98 1.25 5.71
CA GLY A 80 -12.12 0.40 6.90
C GLY A 80 -11.16 -0.80 6.95
N HIS A 81 -10.60 -1.22 5.81
CA HIS A 81 -9.63 -2.31 5.73
C HIS A 81 -8.18 -1.83 5.53
N TRP A 82 -7.97 -0.53 5.36
CA TRP A 82 -6.65 0.03 5.04
C TRP A 82 -5.58 -0.31 6.08
N GLU A 83 -5.93 -0.28 7.36
CA GLU A 83 -5.03 -0.64 8.45
C GLU A 83 -4.59 -2.11 8.35
N ASN A 84 -5.53 -3.04 8.16
CA ASN A 84 -5.22 -4.46 7.98
C ASN A 84 -4.27 -4.71 6.80
N PHE A 85 -4.49 -4.05 5.66
CA PHE A 85 -3.63 -4.21 4.49
C PHE A 85 -2.27 -3.54 4.68
N ALA A 86 -2.19 -2.41 5.39
CA ALA A 86 -0.92 -1.78 5.72
C ALA A 86 -0.08 -2.64 6.67
N GLU A 87 -0.69 -3.26 7.67
CA GLU A 87 -0.04 -4.25 8.54
C GLU A 87 0.40 -5.49 7.77
N ALA A 88 -0.48 -6.03 6.90
CA ALA A 88 -0.12 -7.15 6.03
C ALA A 88 1.06 -6.81 5.11
N ALA A 89 1.12 -5.59 4.57
CA ALA A 89 2.22 -5.14 3.73
C ALA A 89 3.54 -4.98 4.51
N LEU A 90 3.47 -4.60 5.79
CA LEU A 90 4.63 -4.52 6.66
C LEU A 90 5.20 -5.92 6.96
N GLY A 91 4.33 -6.92 7.14
CA GLY A 91 4.71 -8.31 7.38
C GLY A 91 4.98 -9.13 6.11
N ALA A 92 4.62 -8.63 4.94
CA ALA A 92 4.74 -9.36 3.69
C ALA A 92 6.20 -9.69 3.36
N PRO A 93 6.49 -10.94 2.91
CA PRO A 93 7.83 -11.33 2.52
C PRO A 93 8.39 -10.40 1.44
N ARG A 94 9.70 -10.24 1.48
CA ARG A 94 10.43 -9.34 0.59
C ARG A 94 10.48 -9.87 -0.83
#